data_AF-A0A258K485-F1
#
_entry.id   AF-A0A258K485-F1
#
_cell.length_a   1.000
_cell.length_b   1.000
_cell.length_c   1.000
_cell.angle_alpha   90.00
_cell.angle_beta   90.00
_cell.angle_gamma   90.00
#
_symmetry.space_group_name_H-M   'P 1'
#
loop_
_entity.id
_entity.type
_entity.pdbx_description
1 polymer ?
#
loop_
_entity_poly.entity_id
_entity_poly.type
_entity_poly.pdbx_seq_one_letter_code
_entity_poly.pdbx_strand_id
1 'polypeptide(L)'
;AEWEPLVFHATGTGGRAMEKLIESGLVGAVIDISTTEVCDLMMGGLLPATEDRFGAVIRTRIPYVGSVGALDMVNFAAPETVPERYRGRRLYAHNPQITLMRTTPDENARMGRWIGERLNQMDGPVRFLIPERGVSALDAAGQPFHDPAADAALTEALVQTVRATPNRQILRLPLHINDPAFAAALVQQFRALHAGRRRERAPHRQGAS
;
A
#
# COMPACT_ATOMS: atom_id res chain seq x y z
N ALA A 1 20.98 -5.97 13.85
CA ALA A 1 19.54 -6.28 13.69
C ALA A 1 19.39 -7.38 12.64
N GLU A 2 18.33 -8.19 12.67
CA GLU A 2 18.11 -9.26 11.66
C GLU A 2 17.73 -8.71 10.28
N TRP A 3 17.22 -7.48 10.24
CA TRP A 3 16.76 -6.80 9.02
C TRP A 3 17.31 -5.38 9.00
N GLU A 4 17.55 -4.87 7.79
CA GLU A 4 17.95 -3.48 7.53
C GLU A 4 16.82 -2.79 6.76
N PRO A 5 16.11 -1.83 7.38
CA PRO A 5 14.99 -1.17 6.72
C PRO A 5 15.48 -0.07 5.77
N LEU A 6 14.93 -0.05 4.56
CA LEU A 6 15.03 1.07 3.63
C LEU A 6 13.65 1.69 3.50
N VAL A 7 13.53 2.99 3.79
CA VAL A 7 12.26 3.71 3.75
C VAL A 7 12.21 4.59 2.51
N PHE A 8 11.10 4.52 1.78
CA PHE A 8 10.87 5.31 0.58
C PHE A 8 9.68 6.22 0.78
N HIS A 9 9.82 7.49 0.43
CA HIS A 9 8.70 8.43 0.45
C HIS A 9 7.84 8.22 -0.79
N ALA A 10 6.53 8.06 -0.62
CA ALA A 10 5.59 7.67 -1.69
C ALA A 10 5.24 8.84 -2.63
N THR A 11 6.25 9.40 -3.30
CA THR A 11 6.16 10.58 -4.18
C THR A 11 6.18 10.21 -5.67
N GLY A 12 5.80 8.98 -6.00
CA GLY A 12 5.93 8.38 -7.32
C GLY A 12 7.35 7.88 -7.59
N THR A 13 8.35 8.75 -7.39
CA THR A 13 9.78 8.39 -7.51
C THR A 13 10.22 7.38 -6.45
N GLY A 14 9.69 7.46 -5.23
CA GLY A 14 10.06 6.54 -4.15
C GLY A 14 9.58 5.12 -4.39
N GLY A 15 8.31 4.92 -4.80
CA GLY A 15 7.82 3.60 -5.20
C GLY A 15 8.63 3.01 -6.36
N ARG A 16 8.98 3.82 -7.36
CA ARG A 16 9.86 3.39 -8.47
C ARG A 16 11.28 3.03 -8.01
N ALA A 17 11.85 3.77 -7.07
CA ALA A 17 13.17 3.47 -6.52
C ALA A 17 13.14 2.15 -5.74
N MET A 18 12.12 1.95 -4.91
CA MET A 18 11.88 0.69 -4.20
C MET A 18 11.77 -0.48 -5.19
N GLU A 19 10.96 -0.35 -6.23
CA GLU A 19 10.74 -1.42 -7.22
C GLU A 19 12.00 -1.76 -8.02
N LYS A 20 12.83 -0.78 -8.38
CA LYS A 20 14.14 -1.03 -9.01
C LYS A 20 15.08 -1.86 -8.13
N LEU A 21 15.05 -1.64 -6.81
CA LEU A 21 15.87 -2.42 -5.86
C LEU A 21 15.33 -3.83 -5.65
N ILE A 22 14.02 -4.02 -5.78
CA ILE A 22 13.39 -5.35 -5.81
C ILE A 22 13.84 -6.10 -7.06
N GLU A 23 13.80 -5.47 -8.23
CA GLU A 23 14.21 -6.08 -9.50
C GLU A 23 15.69 -6.45 -9.56
N SER A 24 16.55 -5.64 -8.95
CA SER A 24 17.99 -5.92 -8.87
C SER A 24 18.35 -7.00 -7.84
N GLY A 25 17.37 -7.48 -7.06
CA GLY A 25 17.57 -8.48 -6.00
C GLY A 25 18.26 -7.93 -4.75
N LEU A 26 18.46 -6.62 -4.64
CA LEU A 26 19.03 -5.98 -3.45
C LEU A 26 18.02 -5.93 -2.29
N VAL A 27 16.72 -5.95 -2.58
CA VAL A 27 15.64 -6.04 -1.59
C VAL A 27 14.94 -7.38 -1.69
N GLY A 28 15.03 -8.18 -0.62
CA GLY A 28 14.51 -9.55 -0.58
C GLY A 28 13.04 -9.70 -0.14
N ALA A 29 12.42 -8.63 0.36
CA ALA A 29 11.02 -8.56 0.81
C ALA A 29 10.60 -7.10 1.01
N VAL A 30 9.29 -6.83 1.01
CA VAL A 30 8.75 -5.46 1.12
C VAL A 30 7.56 -5.36 2.07
N ILE A 31 7.48 -4.24 2.78
CA ILE A 31 6.28 -3.79 3.50
C ILE A 31 5.81 -2.48 2.83
N ASP A 32 4.84 -2.57 1.94
CA ASP A 32 4.33 -1.48 1.10
C ASP A 32 3.06 -0.87 1.74
N ILE A 33 3.28 -0.05 2.78
CA ILE A 33 2.18 0.48 3.62
C ILE A 33 1.41 1.58 2.89
N SER A 34 2.12 2.50 2.25
CA SER A 34 1.56 3.70 1.63
C SER A 34 1.51 3.56 0.12
N THR A 35 0.31 3.28 -0.40
CA THR A 35 0.07 3.06 -1.83
C THR A 35 -0.55 4.27 -2.53
N THR A 36 -0.53 5.44 -1.86
CA THR A 36 -1.05 6.75 -2.31
C THR A 36 -0.65 7.17 -3.73
N GLU A 37 0.50 6.72 -4.24
CA GLU A 37 0.93 6.98 -5.62
C GLU A 37 -0.10 6.49 -6.67
N VAL A 38 -0.97 5.54 -6.30
CA VAL A 38 -2.09 5.06 -7.11
C VAL A 38 -3.19 6.13 -7.25
N CYS A 39 -3.45 6.94 -6.21
CA CYS A 39 -4.37 8.08 -6.28
C CYS A 39 -3.94 9.04 -7.37
N ASP A 40 -2.69 9.47 -7.31
CA ASP A 40 -2.10 10.41 -8.25
C ASP A 40 -2.06 9.83 -9.67
N LEU A 41 -1.74 8.55 -9.83
CA LEU A 41 -1.82 7.87 -11.13
C LEU A 41 -3.24 7.95 -11.73
N MET A 42 -4.28 7.67 -10.93
CA MET A 42 -5.65 7.56 -11.46
C MET A 42 -6.39 8.88 -11.59
N MET A 43 -6.05 9.87 -10.76
CA MET A 43 -6.70 11.18 -10.72
C MET A 43 -5.83 12.27 -11.38
N GLY A 44 -4.63 11.93 -11.87
CA GLY A 44 -3.73 12.88 -12.50
C GLY A 44 -3.15 13.88 -11.51
N GLY A 45 -2.71 13.36 -10.35
CA GLY A 45 -2.00 14.11 -9.33
C GLY A 45 -0.53 14.35 -9.69
N LEU A 46 0.16 15.06 -8.81
CA LEU A 46 1.53 15.55 -8.96
C LEU A 46 2.59 14.46 -8.80
N LEU A 47 2.31 13.44 -7.99
CA LEU A 47 3.24 12.42 -7.52
C LEU A 47 2.83 10.99 -7.95
N PRO A 48 2.52 10.75 -9.24
CA PRO A 48 1.94 9.50 -9.67
C PRO A 48 2.94 8.35 -9.67
N ALA A 49 2.42 7.17 -9.34
CA ALA A 49 2.99 5.91 -9.77
C ALA A 49 2.94 5.79 -11.30
N THR A 50 3.58 4.74 -11.85
CA THR A 50 3.37 4.34 -13.24
C THR A 50 2.32 3.24 -13.32
N GLU A 51 1.86 2.93 -14.53
CA GLU A 51 0.98 1.77 -14.76
C GLU A 51 1.62 0.42 -14.39
N ASP A 52 2.94 0.38 -14.18
CA ASP A 52 3.66 -0.82 -13.72
C ASP A 52 3.75 -0.95 -12.20
N ARG A 53 3.13 -0.06 -11.41
CA ARG A 53 3.18 -0.18 -9.93
C ARG A 53 2.73 -1.56 -9.46
N PHE A 54 3.50 -2.11 -8.52
CA PHE A 54 3.51 -3.50 -8.04
C PHE A 54 4.15 -4.53 -8.98
N GLY A 55 4.54 -4.13 -10.18
CA GLY A 55 5.07 -4.99 -11.24
C GLY A 55 6.35 -5.72 -10.83
N ALA A 56 7.26 -5.02 -10.14
CA ALA A 56 8.50 -5.64 -9.66
C ALA A 56 8.22 -6.81 -8.71
N VAL A 57 7.25 -6.65 -7.79
CA VAL A 57 6.84 -7.71 -6.86
C VAL A 57 6.20 -8.88 -7.61
N ILE A 58 5.34 -8.59 -8.58
CA ILE A 58 4.70 -9.59 -9.45
C ILE A 58 5.77 -10.43 -10.16
N ARG A 59 6.76 -9.79 -10.78
CA ARG A 59 7.83 -10.45 -11.55
C ARG A 59 8.79 -11.25 -10.68
N THR A 60 9.20 -10.69 -9.54
CA THR A 60 10.27 -11.27 -8.69
C THR A 60 9.74 -12.24 -7.63
N ARG A 61 8.43 -12.22 -7.35
CA ARG A 61 7.76 -13.11 -6.37
C ARG A 61 8.35 -13.02 -4.96
N ILE A 62 8.94 -11.88 -4.61
CA ILE A 62 9.41 -11.64 -3.24
C ILE A 62 8.22 -11.63 -2.25
N PRO A 63 8.44 -11.96 -0.97
CA PRO A 63 7.43 -11.79 0.06
C PRO A 63 6.95 -10.34 0.12
N TYR A 64 5.64 -10.17 0.04
CA TYR A 64 4.98 -8.87 0.01
C TYR A 64 3.99 -8.75 1.16
N VAL A 65 4.16 -7.69 1.96
CA VAL A 65 3.16 -7.22 2.91
C VAL A 65 2.70 -5.84 2.45
N GLY A 66 1.41 -5.61 2.26
CA GLY A 66 0.89 -4.35 1.72
C GLY A 66 -0.29 -3.80 2.49
N SER A 67 -0.59 -2.51 2.27
CA SER A 67 -1.76 -1.82 2.81
C SER A 67 -2.25 -0.71 1.87
N VAL A 68 -3.24 0.04 2.32
CA VAL A 68 -3.98 1.09 1.60
C VAL A 68 -3.62 2.51 2.07
N GLY A 69 -2.45 2.68 2.66
CA GLY A 69 -2.06 3.94 3.30
C GLY A 69 -2.11 5.13 2.36
N ALA A 70 -2.74 6.19 2.86
CA ALA A 70 -2.96 7.45 2.17
C ALA A 70 -3.71 7.34 0.82
N LEU A 71 -4.51 6.28 0.62
CA LEU A 71 -5.42 6.19 -0.54
C LEU A 71 -6.63 7.16 -0.46
N ASP A 72 -6.70 7.97 0.60
CA ASP A 72 -7.66 9.05 0.77
C ASP A 72 -7.26 10.36 0.09
N MET A 73 -6.04 10.50 -0.44
CA MET A 73 -5.54 11.78 -0.94
C MET A 73 -4.87 11.70 -2.31
N VAL A 74 -5.17 12.69 -3.15
CA VAL A 74 -4.45 13.01 -4.39
C VAL A 74 -3.62 14.27 -4.16
N ASN A 75 -2.36 14.27 -4.58
CA ASN A 75 -1.47 15.40 -4.39
C ASN A 75 -1.57 16.36 -5.59
N PHE A 76 -1.72 17.65 -5.30
CA PHE A 76 -1.54 18.74 -6.25
C PHE A 76 -0.52 19.73 -5.70
N ALA A 77 -0.05 20.64 -6.55
CA ALA A 77 0.78 21.74 -6.13
C ALA A 77 -0.08 22.81 -5.42
N ALA A 78 0.22 24.09 -5.64
CA ALA A 78 -0.56 25.18 -5.06
C ALA A 78 -2.05 25.09 -5.45
N PRO A 79 -2.99 25.56 -4.61
CA PRO A 79 -4.43 25.37 -4.80
C PRO A 79 -4.96 25.79 -6.20
N GLU A 80 -4.39 26.84 -6.77
CA GLU A 80 -4.69 27.37 -8.10
C GLU A 80 -4.32 26.43 -9.25
N THR A 81 -3.46 25.43 -8.99
CA THR A 81 -3.04 24.43 -9.98
C THR A 81 -3.97 23.22 -10.04
N VAL A 82 -4.91 23.10 -9.08
CA VAL A 82 -5.88 22.01 -9.05
C VAL A 82 -6.75 22.10 -10.31
N PRO A 83 -6.80 21.04 -11.15
CA PRO A 83 -7.56 21.06 -12.39
C PRO A 83 -9.02 21.45 -12.19
N GLU A 84 -9.55 22.25 -13.12
CA GLU A 84 -10.92 22.77 -13.09
C GLU A 84 -12.00 21.67 -12.94
N ARG A 85 -11.76 20.48 -13.49
CA ARG A 85 -12.64 19.31 -13.33
C ARG A 85 -12.81 18.83 -11.89
N TYR A 86 -11.92 19.27 -10.98
CA TYR A 86 -11.97 19.01 -9.55
C TYR A 86 -12.50 20.20 -8.74
N ARG A 87 -13.09 21.20 -9.41
CA ARG A 87 -13.81 22.27 -8.73
C ARG A 87 -14.88 21.67 -7.79
N GLY A 88 -14.95 22.19 -6.57
CA GLY A 88 -15.90 21.75 -5.55
C GLY A 88 -15.51 20.47 -4.81
N ARG A 89 -14.34 19.88 -5.11
CA ARG A 89 -13.80 18.77 -4.33
C ARG A 89 -13.29 19.25 -2.96
N ARG A 90 -13.22 18.32 -2.00
CA ARG A 90 -12.70 18.59 -0.66
C ARG A 90 -11.17 18.70 -0.72
N LEU A 91 -10.67 19.93 -0.63
CA LEU A 91 -9.24 20.25 -0.64
C LEU A 91 -8.74 20.56 0.78
N TYR A 92 -7.48 20.21 1.03
CA TYR A 92 -6.77 20.52 2.27
C TYR A 92 -5.40 21.11 1.91
N ALA A 93 -5.15 22.34 2.34
CA ALA A 93 -3.86 22.99 2.17
C ALA A 93 -2.87 22.40 3.19
N HIS A 94 -2.02 21.45 2.75
CA HIS A 94 -1.04 20.83 3.63
C HIS A 94 0.10 21.77 3.96
N ASN A 95 0.55 22.52 2.95
CA ASN A 95 1.47 23.65 3.07
C ASN A 95 1.27 24.60 1.88
N PRO A 96 1.95 25.77 1.81
CA PRO A 96 1.75 26.71 0.70
C PRO A 96 2.03 26.16 -0.71
N GLN A 97 2.75 25.04 -0.82
CA GLN A 97 3.15 24.43 -2.09
C GLN A 97 2.36 23.16 -2.43
N ILE A 98 1.69 22.54 -1.45
CA ILE A 98 1.02 21.24 -1.59
C ILE A 98 -0.41 21.31 -1.12
N THR A 99 -1.31 20.95 -2.03
CA THR A 99 -2.74 20.79 -1.79
C THR A 99 -3.10 19.33 -1.90
N LEU A 100 -3.79 18.80 -0.89
CA LEU A 100 -4.33 17.45 -0.91
C LEU A 100 -5.80 17.52 -1.33
N MET A 101 -6.22 16.63 -2.21
CA MET A 101 -7.63 16.47 -2.58
C MET A 101 -8.14 15.11 -2.09
N ARG A 102 -9.25 15.11 -1.35
CA ARG A 102 -9.85 13.87 -0.86
C ARG A 102 -10.44 13.05 -2.01
N THR A 103 -10.07 11.77 -2.09
CA THR A 103 -10.68 10.79 -2.99
C THR A 103 -12.11 10.46 -2.58
N THR A 104 -12.96 10.18 -3.56
CA THR A 104 -14.39 9.85 -3.40
C THR A 104 -14.62 8.34 -3.28
N PRO A 105 -15.82 7.88 -2.88
CA PRO A 105 -16.15 6.45 -2.87
C PRO A 105 -15.96 5.75 -4.23
N ASP A 106 -16.34 6.37 -5.34
CA ASP A 106 -16.18 5.79 -6.67
C ASP A 106 -14.71 5.63 -7.08
N GLU A 107 -13.89 6.63 -6.76
CA GLU A 107 -12.45 6.59 -7.00
C GLU A 107 -11.78 5.53 -6.13
N ASN A 108 -12.20 5.40 -4.86
CA ASN A 108 -11.74 4.37 -3.93
C ASN A 108 -12.12 2.97 -4.41
N ALA A 109 -13.35 2.77 -4.88
CA ALA A 109 -13.76 1.49 -5.45
C ALA A 109 -12.95 1.14 -6.72
N ARG A 110 -12.65 2.14 -7.57
CA ARG A 110 -11.79 1.95 -8.75
C ARG A 110 -10.36 1.56 -8.35
N MET A 111 -9.78 2.25 -7.36
CA MET A 111 -8.45 1.92 -6.84
C MET A 111 -8.43 0.54 -6.21
N GLY A 112 -9.43 0.19 -5.40
CA GLY A 112 -9.54 -1.11 -4.76
C GLY A 112 -9.59 -2.27 -5.76
N ARG A 113 -10.38 -2.13 -6.84
CA ARG A 113 -10.39 -3.11 -7.94
C ARG A 113 -9.02 -3.21 -8.62
N TRP A 114 -8.41 -2.08 -8.95
CA TRP A 114 -7.13 -2.08 -9.65
C TRP A 114 -6.00 -2.69 -8.81
N ILE A 115 -5.89 -2.32 -7.54
CA ILE A 115 -4.93 -2.91 -6.60
C ILE A 115 -5.23 -4.41 -6.45
N GLY A 116 -6.51 -4.78 -6.29
CA GLY A 116 -6.92 -6.17 -6.19
C GLY A 116 -6.46 -7.01 -7.38
N GLU A 117 -6.58 -6.50 -8.61
CA GLU A 117 -6.09 -7.19 -9.80
C GLU A 117 -4.56 -7.29 -9.89
N ARG A 118 -3.83 -6.35 -9.30
CA ARG A 118 -2.37 -6.44 -9.17
C ARG A 118 -1.97 -7.52 -8.17
N LEU A 119 -2.62 -7.56 -7.01
CA LEU A 119 -2.41 -8.61 -6.01
C LEU A 119 -2.73 -10.01 -6.59
N ASN A 120 -3.74 -10.11 -7.44
CA ASN A 120 -4.14 -11.34 -8.12
C ASN A 120 -3.05 -11.90 -9.07
N GLN A 121 -2.14 -11.06 -9.55
CA GLN A 121 -1.01 -11.44 -10.41
C GLN A 121 0.23 -11.84 -9.60
N MET A 122 0.26 -11.60 -8.29
CA MET A 122 1.38 -11.99 -7.44
C MET A 122 1.30 -13.49 -7.12
N ASP A 123 2.29 -14.24 -7.62
CA ASP A 123 2.47 -15.68 -7.32
C ASP A 123 3.33 -15.93 -6.06
N GLY A 124 4.02 -14.89 -5.56
CA GLY A 124 4.78 -14.95 -4.32
C GLY A 124 3.89 -14.91 -3.06
N PRO A 125 4.48 -15.03 -1.86
CA PRO A 125 3.73 -14.89 -0.61
C PRO A 125 3.25 -13.45 -0.40
N VAL A 126 1.94 -13.27 -0.21
CA VAL A 126 1.26 -11.98 -0.08
C VAL A 126 0.42 -11.93 1.20
N ARG A 127 0.57 -10.85 1.97
CA ARG A 127 -0.32 -10.45 3.05
C ARG A 127 -0.75 -9.01 2.84
N PHE A 128 -2.03 -8.78 2.60
CA PHE A 128 -2.55 -7.43 2.39
C PHE A 128 -3.47 -7.05 3.55
N LEU A 129 -3.11 -6.02 4.31
CA LEU A 129 -3.82 -5.62 5.52
C LEU A 129 -4.70 -4.40 5.20
N ILE A 130 -5.96 -4.44 5.63
CA ILE A 130 -6.92 -3.35 5.49
C ILE A 130 -7.22 -2.78 6.88
N PRO A 131 -6.85 -1.52 7.19
CA PRO A 131 -7.24 -0.83 8.41
C PRO A 131 -8.68 -0.32 8.29
N GLU A 132 -9.61 -0.86 9.07
CA GLU A 132 -11.04 -0.53 8.97
C GLU A 132 -11.44 0.79 9.65
N ARG A 133 -10.51 1.47 10.33
CA ARG A 133 -10.80 2.74 11.03
C ARG A 133 -10.18 3.97 10.38
N GLY A 134 -9.56 3.81 9.22
CA GLY A 134 -8.98 4.92 8.46
C GLY A 134 -7.61 4.62 7.88
N VAL A 135 -7.30 5.28 6.76
CA VAL A 135 -6.11 5.00 5.94
C VAL A 135 -5.03 6.09 6.03
N SER A 136 -5.26 7.18 6.76
CA SER A 136 -4.29 8.26 6.95
C SER A 136 -4.58 9.07 8.20
N ALA A 137 -3.63 9.91 8.63
CA ALA A 137 -3.88 10.82 9.76
C ALA A 137 -5.01 11.83 9.52
N LEU A 138 -5.36 12.11 8.26
CA LEU A 138 -6.48 12.99 7.89
C LEU A 138 -7.80 12.24 7.76
N ASP A 139 -7.76 10.91 7.73
CA ASP A 139 -8.89 10.02 7.56
C ASP A 139 -9.18 9.28 8.88
N ALA A 140 -9.56 10.06 9.89
CA ALA A 140 -9.95 9.56 11.21
C ALA A 140 -11.07 10.43 11.77
N ALA A 141 -11.86 9.92 12.72
CA ALA A 141 -12.99 10.67 13.28
C ALA A 141 -12.62 12.11 13.68
N GLY A 142 -13.34 13.09 13.14
CA GLY A 142 -13.10 14.52 13.36
C GLY A 142 -12.02 15.15 12.48
N GLN A 143 -11.34 14.39 11.62
CA GLN A 143 -10.31 14.88 10.71
C GLN A 143 -10.88 15.28 9.34
N PRO A 144 -10.19 16.16 8.59
CA PRO A 144 -10.72 16.75 7.37
C PRO A 144 -11.13 15.76 6.29
N PHE A 145 -10.44 14.62 6.19
CA PHE A 145 -10.65 13.61 5.15
C PHE A 145 -11.43 12.38 5.62
N HIS A 146 -11.90 12.35 6.87
CA HIS A 146 -12.75 11.27 7.35
C HIS A 146 -13.95 11.06 6.42
N ASP A 147 -14.05 9.85 5.86
CA ASP A 147 -15.14 9.43 4.98
C ASP A 147 -15.33 7.91 5.04
N PRO A 148 -16.14 7.42 6.00
CA PRO A 148 -16.41 5.99 6.14
C PRO A 148 -17.00 5.34 4.88
N ALA A 149 -17.70 6.11 4.03
CA ALA A 149 -18.27 5.58 2.78
C ALA A 149 -17.17 5.32 1.75
N ALA A 150 -16.16 6.18 1.67
CA ALA A 150 -15.00 5.98 0.81
C ALA A 150 -14.17 4.77 1.25
N ASP A 151 -13.96 4.62 2.55
CA ASP A 151 -13.17 3.52 3.12
C ASP A 151 -13.88 2.16 2.96
N ALA A 152 -15.21 2.15 3.14
CA ALA A 152 -16.04 1.00 2.85
C ALA A 152 -15.98 0.60 1.36
N ALA A 153 -16.11 1.57 0.45
CA ALA A 153 -16.03 1.33 -0.99
C ALA A 153 -14.67 0.76 -1.42
N LEU A 154 -13.57 1.26 -0.84
CA LEU A 154 -12.22 0.72 -1.04
C LEU A 154 -12.12 -0.73 -0.56
N THR A 155 -12.57 -0.98 0.67
CA THR A 155 -12.50 -2.29 1.32
C THR A 155 -13.32 -3.33 0.57
N GLU A 156 -14.56 -3.01 0.22
CA GLU A 156 -15.46 -3.89 -0.52
C GLU A 156 -14.88 -4.24 -1.88
N ALA A 157 -14.39 -3.24 -2.63
CA ALA A 157 -13.78 -3.47 -3.93
C ALA A 157 -12.56 -4.40 -3.85
N LEU A 158 -11.68 -4.21 -2.85
CA LEU A 158 -10.53 -5.09 -2.63
C LEU A 158 -10.96 -6.53 -2.31
N VAL A 159 -11.88 -6.69 -1.35
CA VAL A 159 -12.35 -8.01 -0.89
C VAL A 159 -13.06 -8.77 -2.00
N GLN A 160 -13.85 -8.09 -2.83
CA GLN A 160 -14.55 -8.72 -3.96
C GLN A 160 -13.60 -9.09 -5.11
N THR A 161 -12.53 -8.32 -5.31
CA THR A 161 -11.62 -8.51 -6.45
C THR A 161 -10.56 -9.57 -6.16
N VAL A 162 -10.01 -9.60 -4.95
CA VAL A 162 -8.87 -10.47 -4.64
C VAL A 162 -9.30 -11.92 -4.48
N ARG A 163 -8.68 -12.78 -5.27
CA ARG A 163 -8.79 -14.23 -5.16
C ARG A 163 -7.89 -14.73 -4.04
N ALA A 164 -8.45 -14.92 -2.85
CA ALA A 164 -7.70 -15.43 -1.70
C ALA A 164 -7.15 -16.84 -1.97
N THR A 165 -5.90 -17.08 -1.57
CA THR A 165 -5.23 -18.39 -1.62
C THR A 165 -4.41 -18.59 -0.34
N PRO A 166 -3.87 -19.79 -0.06
CA PRO A 166 -2.95 -19.97 1.06
C PRO A 166 -1.73 -19.02 1.01
N ASN A 167 -1.30 -18.64 -0.20
CA ASN A 167 -0.18 -17.74 -0.42
C ASN A 167 -0.59 -16.27 -0.48
N ARG A 168 -1.86 -15.94 -0.75
CA ARG A 168 -2.36 -14.56 -0.85
C ARG A 168 -3.57 -14.35 0.05
N GLN A 169 -3.38 -13.61 1.13
CA GLN A 169 -4.43 -13.36 2.12
C GLN A 169 -4.69 -11.86 2.26
N ILE A 170 -5.97 -11.49 2.29
CA ILE A 170 -6.44 -10.19 2.78
C ILE A 170 -6.79 -10.33 4.26
N LEU A 171 -6.32 -9.41 5.07
CA LEU A 171 -6.55 -9.36 6.51
C LEU A 171 -7.20 -8.02 6.85
N ARG A 172 -8.47 -8.05 7.25
CA ARG A 172 -9.20 -6.88 7.76
C ARG A 172 -8.92 -6.73 9.23
N LEU A 173 -8.51 -5.54 9.66
CA LEU A 173 -8.18 -5.25 11.04
C LEU A 173 -9.02 -4.08 11.54
N PRO A 174 -9.72 -4.19 12.68
CA PRO A 174 -10.53 -3.13 13.26
C PRO A 174 -9.65 -2.07 13.94
N LEU A 175 -8.71 -1.52 13.18
CA LEU A 175 -7.64 -0.63 13.60
C LEU A 175 -7.52 0.51 12.60
N HIS A 176 -7.00 1.65 13.05
CA HIS A 176 -6.55 2.73 12.19
C HIS A 176 -5.13 2.43 11.71
N ILE A 177 -4.75 2.87 10.51
CA ILE A 177 -3.42 2.55 9.94
C ILE A 177 -2.25 2.99 10.84
N ASN A 178 -2.42 4.09 11.58
CA ASN A 178 -1.43 4.65 12.50
C ASN A 178 -1.47 4.04 13.91
N ASP A 179 -2.37 3.09 14.19
CA ASP A 179 -2.38 2.41 15.47
C ASP A 179 -1.10 1.56 15.62
N PRO A 180 -0.40 1.60 16.76
CA PRO A 180 0.77 0.74 17.00
C PRO A 180 0.47 -0.76 16.80
N ALA A 181 -0.77 -1.17 17.07
CA ALA A 181 -1.23 -2.54 16.83
C ALA A 181 -1.29 -2.90 15.33
N PHE A 182 -1.57 -1.93 14.44
CA PHE A 182 -1.58 -2.16 12.99
C PHE A 182 -0.14 -2.34 12.49
N ALA A 183 0.79 -1.51 12.96
CA ALA A 183 2.22 -1.66 12.69
C ALA A 183 2.76 -3.01 13.20
N ALA A 184 2.37 -3.43 14.40
CA ALA A 184 2.73 -4.74 14.94
C ALA A 184 2.19 -5.89 14.08
N ALA A 185 0.96 -5.78 13.57
CA ALA A 185 0.36 -6.78 12.68
C ALA A 185 1.10 -6.89 11.34
N LEU A 186 1.51 -5.76 10.73
CA LEU A 186 2.35 -5.75 9.52
C LEU A 186 3.66 -6.53 9.74
N VAL A 187 4.36 -6.24 10.84
CA VAL A 187 5.62 -6.92 11.19
C VAL A 187 5.40 -8.40 11.50
N GLN A 188 4.31 -8.76 12.17
CA GLN A 188 3.95 -10.15 12.43
C GLN A 188 3.77 -10.91 11.12
N GLN A 189 3.01 -10.37 10.17
CA GLN A 189 2.78 -10.98 8.87
C GLN A 189 4.09 -11.09 8.08
N PHE A 190 4.92 -10.05 8.09
CA PHE A 190 6.25 -10.08 7.49
C PHE A 190 7.09 -11.23 8.05
N ARG A 191 7.19 -11.37 9.39
CA ARG A 191 7.94 -12.45 10.03
C ARG A 191 7.38 -13.83 9.69
N ALA A 192 6.05 -13.97 9.64
CA ALA A 192 5.40 -15.24 9.30
C ALA A 192 5.78 -15.71 7.89
N LEU A 193 5.89 -14.81 6.91
CA LEU A 193 6.34 -15.14 5.55
C LEU A 193 7.80 -15.62 5.49
N HIS A 194 8.62 -15.28 6.48
CA HIS A 194 10.06 -15.61 6.52
C HIS A 194 10.40 -16.78 7.44
N ALA A 195 9.50 -17.20 8.33
CA ALA A 195 9.72 -18.32 9.23
C ALA A 195 9.94 -19.66 8.49
N GLY A 196 9.33 -19.84 7.32
CA GLY A 196 9.52 -21.03 6.46
C GLY A 196 10.87 -21.06 5.75
N ARG A 197 11.35 -19.92 5.24
CA ARG A 197 12.64 -19.80 4.52
C ARG A 197 13.87 -20.10 5.38
N ARG A 198 13.75 -19.96 6.71
CA ARG A 198 14.83 -20.33 7.66
C ARG A 198 15.03 -21.84 7.80
N ARG A 199 13.99 -22.66 7.59
CA ARG A 199 14.10 -24.13 7.71
C ARG A 199 14.86 -24.77 6.53
N GLU A 200 14.75 -24.20 5.33
CA GLU A 200 15.43 -24.71 4.12
C GLU A 200 16.93 -24.34 4.08
N ARG A 201 17.36 -23.33 4.83
CA ARG A 201 18.77 -22.88 4.91
C ARG A 201 19.57 -23.48 6.08
N ALA A 202 18.98 -24.35 6.90
CA ALA A 202 19.72 -25.05 7.94
C ALA A 202 20.66 -26.09 7.28
N PRO A 203 21.99 -26.02 7.47
CA PRO A 203 22.88 -27.01 6.89
C PRO A 203 22.55 -28.37 7.49
N HIS A 204 22.39 -29.37 6.61
CA HIS A 204 22.34 -30.78 6.96
C HIS A 204 23.63 -31.08 7.75
N ARG A 205 23.54 -31.10 9.09
CA ARG A 205 24.61 -31.69 9.91
C ARG A 205 24.53 -33.19 9.68
N GLN A 206 25.20 -33.66 8.63
CA GLN A 206 25.60 -35.06 8.55
C GLN A 206 26.55 -35.29 9.71
N GLY A 207 26.07 -36.08 10.68
CA GLY A 207 26.96 -36.69 11.67
C GLY A 207 27.93 -37.58 10.93
N ALA A 208 29.22 -37.33 11.13
CA ALA A 208 30.24 -38.34 10.92
C ALA A 208 30.65 -38.82 12.31
N SER A 209 30.52 -40.14 12.46
CA SER A 209 30.89 -40.95 13.61
C SER A 209 32.39 -40.98 13.84
#